data_AF-A0A7C1I1P7-F1
#
_entry.id   AF-A0A7C1I1P7-F1
#
_cell.length_a   1.000
_cell.length_b   1.000
_cell.length_c   1.000
_cell.angle_alpha   90.00
_cell.angle_beta   90.00
_cell.angle_gamma   90.00
#
_symmetry.space_group_name_H-M   'P 1'
#
loop_
_entity.id
_entity.type
_entity.pdbx_description
1 polymer ?
#
loop_
_entity_poly.entity_id
_entity_poly.type
_entity_poly.pdbx_seq_one_letter_code
_entity_poly.pdbx_strand_id
1 'polypeptide(L)' 'MSVEFFLGIAILVIGTTAAAFPRPKTYLTRLINLEIPAWGLLLIMLSFDETLALLTFIAVTAISTFVIVRVVERRHAA' A
#
# COMPACT_ATOMS: atom_id res chain seq x y z
N MET A 1 23.45 5.14 0.64
CA MET A 1 22.08 4.60 0.58
C MET A 1 21.67 4.26 2.00
N SER A 2 20.52 4.76 2.45
CA SER A 2 20.10 4.67 3.85
C SER A 2 19.44 3.32 4.15
N VAL A 3 19.24 2.99 5.43
CA VAL A 3 18.64 1.72 5.86
C VAL A 3 17.17 1.64 5.42
N GLU A 4 16.46 2.77 5.41
CA GLU A 4 15.08 2.91 4.95
C GLU A 4 14.93 2.49 3.48
N PHE A 5 15.92 2.82 2.64
CA PHE A 5 15.89 2.44 1.22
C PHE A 5 15.90 0.92 1.02
N PHE A 6 16.80 0.21 1.69
CA PHE A 6 16.90 -1.25 1.57
C PHE A 6 15.68 -1.96 2.17
N LEU A 7 15.17 -1.46 3.31
CA LEU A 7 13.93 -1.95 3.89
C LEU A 7 12.72 -1.70 2.98
N GLY A 8 12.65 -0.50 2.40
CA GLY A 8 11.59 -0.11 1.47
C GLY A 8 11.55 -1.02 0.24
N ILE A 9 12.70 -1.29 -0.37
CA ILE A 9 12.80 -2.25 -1.49
C ILE A 9 12.38 -3.66 -1.06
N ALA A 10 12.88 -4.15 0.08
CA ALA A 10 12.53 -5.50 0.55
C ALA A 10 11.03 -5.64 0.78
N ILE A 11 10.40 -4.67 1.46
CA ILE A 11 8.95 -4.65 1.72
C ILE A 11 8.16 -4.53 0.41
N LEU A 12 8.62 -3.68 -0.52
CA LEU A 12 7.98 -3.51 -1.82
C LEU A 12 7.95 -4.81 -2.61
N VAL A 13 9.08 -5.51 -2.71
CA VAL A 13 9.18 -6.77 -3.45
C VAL A 13 8.34 -7.86 -2.80
N ILE A 14 8.39 -8.00 -1.48
CA ILE A 14 7.59 -9.00 -0.74
C ILE A 14 6.10 -8.68 -0.86
N GLY A 15 5.71 -7.43 -0.63
CA GLY A 15 4.33 -6.97 -0.68
C GLY A 15 3.70 -7.10 -2.07
N THR A 16 4.42 -6.72 -3.12
CA THR A 16 3.94 -6.88 -4.51
C THR A 16 3.80 -8.35 -4.88
N THR A 17 4.76 -9.20 -4.51
CA THR A 17 4.68 -10.65 -4.75
C THR A 17 3.48 -11.27 -4.02
N ALA A 18 3.29 -10.92 -2.74
CA ALA A 18 2.17 -11.38 -1.94
C ALA A 18 0.82 -10.91 -2.52
N ALA A 19 0.75 -9.66 -2.99
CA ALA A 19 -0.44 -9.10 -3.62
C ALA A 19 -0.77 -9.76 -4.97
N ALA A 20 0.24 -9.94 -5.83
CA ALA A 20 0.10 -10.50 -7.17
C ALA A 20 -0.23 -12.00 -7.17
N PHE A 21 0.11 -12.73 -6.10
CA PHE A 21 -0.11 -14.17 -6.06
C PHE A 21 -1.61 -14.52 -6.19
N PRO A 22 -2.01 -15.35 -7.16
CA PRO A 22 -3.40 -15.68 -7.42
C PRO A 22 -3.91 -16.68 -6.37
N ARG A 23 -4.40 -16.15 -5.26
CA ARG A 23 -5.12 -16.90 -4.22
C ARG A 23 -6.50 -16.29 -4.01
N PRO A 24 -7.53 -17.10 -3.69
CA PRO A 24 -8.79 -16.56 -3.23
C PRO A 24 -8.53 -15.76 -1.96
N LYS A 25 -8.69 -14.44 -2.05
CA LYS A 25 -8.47 -13.49 -0.97
C LYS A 25 -9.81 -12.83 -0.67
N THR A 26 -10.16 -12.74 0.61
CA THR A 26 -11.27 -11.87 1.02
C THR A 26 -10.92 -10.42 0.68
N TYR A 27 -11.94 -9.57 0.61
CA TYR A 27 -11.73 -8.16 0.36
C TYR A 27 -10.71 -7.52 1.32
N LEU A 28 -10.87 -7.79 2.62
CA LEU A 28 -9.98 -7.28 3.65
C LEU A 28 -8.53 -7.76 3.44
N THR A 29 -8.33 -9.04 3.14
CA THR A 29 -7.00 -9.58 2.85
C THR A 29 -6.39 -8.94 1.60
N ARG A 30 -7.20 -8.63 0.58
CA ARG A 30 -6.71 -7.96 -0.63
C ARG A 30 -6.29 -6.51 -0.36
N LEU A 31 -7.07 -5.79 0.46
CA LEU A 31 -6.74 -4.43 0.89
C LEU A 31 -5.43 -4.41 1.67
N ILE A 32 -5.30 -5.26 2.70
CA ILE A 32 -4.08 -5.35 3.51
C ILE A 32 -2.86 -5.68 2.63
N ASN A 33 -2.99 -6.62 1.69
CA ASN A 33 -1.89 -6.95 0.79
C ASN A 33 -1.49 -5.80 -0.16
N LEU A 34 -2.39 -4.87 -0.46
CA LEU A 34 -2.09 -3.68 -1.26
C LEU A 34 -1.42 -2.57 -0.43
N GLU A 35 -1.74 -2.50 0.86
CA GLU A 35 -1.08 -1.54 1.76
C GLU A 35 0.39 -1.90 1.97
N ILE A 36 0.74 -3.18 2.15
CA ILE A 36 2.14 -3.62 2.40
C ILE A 36 3.15 -3.02 1.38
N PRO A 37 2.97 -3.15 0.05
CA PRO A 37 3.87 -2.52 -0.91
C PRO A 37 3.80 -0.98 -0.90
N ALA A 38 2.66 -0.38 -0.51
CA ALA A 38 2.56 1.07 -0.35
C ALA A 38 3.46 1.59 0.79
N TRP A 39 3.57 0.85 1.91
CA TRP A 39 4.54 1.15 2.96
C TRP A 39 5.99 1.02 2.49
N GLY A 40 6.28 0.09 1.58
CA GLY A 40 7.58 -0.01 0.93
C GLY A 40 7.93 1.23 0.11
N LEU A 41 6.98 1.74 -0.67
CA LEU A 41 7.14 3.00 -1.42
C LEU A 41 7.38 4.19 -0.51
N LEU A 42 6.66 4.30 0.61
CA LEU A 42 6.85 5.38 1.59
C LEU A 42 8.30 5.43 2.11
N LEU A 43 8.86 4.29 2.50
CA LEU A 43 10.24 4.23 2.99
C LEU A 43 11.27 4.62 1.92
N ILE A 44 11.02 4.26 0.66
CA ILE A 44 11.86 4.65 -0.47
C ILE A 44 11.80 6.16 -0.67
N MET A 45 10.61 6.76 -0.69
CA MET A 45 10.43 8.19 -0.88
C MET A 45 11.01 9.00 0.29
N LEU A 46 10.94 8.46 1.51
CA LEU A 46 11.60 9.03 2.69
C LEU A 46 13.12 9.05 2.54
N SER A 47 13.72 8.00 1.97
CA SER A 47 15.17 7.97 1.70
C SER A 47 15.65 9.03 0.70
N PHE A 48 14.75 9.62 -0.10
CA PHE A 48 15.09 10.65 -1.09
C PHE A 48 14.75 12.07 -0.62
N ASP A 49 14.29 12.26 0.62
CA ASP A 49 13.82 13.54 1.17
C ASP A 49 12.69 14.20 0.33
N GLU A 50 11.97 13.40 -0.46
CA GLU A 50 10.90 13.85 -1.36
C GLU A 50 9.58 14.07 -0.58
N THR A 51 9.58 15.09 0.27
CA THR A 51 8.50 15.36 1.24
C THR A 51 7.15 15.60 0.57
N LEU A 52 7.12 16.31 -0.57
CA LEU A 52 5.87 16.58 -1.32
C LEU A 52 5.31 15.29 -1.91
N ALA A 53 6.19 14.43 -2.43
CA ALA A 53 5.81 13.13 -2.97
C ALA A 53 5.31 12.20 -1.85
N LEU A 54 5.95 12.20 -0.68
CA LEU A 54 5.49 11.47 0.50
C LEU A 54 4.09 11.89 0.93
N LEU A 55 3.84 13.19 1.12
CA LEU A 55 2.55 13.70 1.58
C LEU A 55 1.43 13.39 0.60
N THR A 56 1.68 13.57 -0.70
CA THR A 56 0.70 13.24 -1.74
C THR A 56 0.41 11.75 -1.79
N PHE A 57 1.43 10.91 -1.65
CA PHE A 57 1.27 9.46 -1.61
C PHE A 57 0.43 9.01 -0.40
N ILE A 58 0.72 9.54 0.80
CA ILE A 58 -0.07 9.24 2.01
C ILE A 58 -1.52 9.66 1.82
N ALA A 59 -1.76 10.88 1.33
CA ALA A 59 -3.10 11.41 1.14
C ALA A 59 -3.91 10.58 0.14
N VAL A 60 -3.34 10.27 -1.04
CA VAL A 60 -4.02 9.47 -2.06
C VAL A 60 -4.25 8.05 -1.59
N THR A 61 -3.29 7.43 -0.89
CA THR A 61 -3.43 6.07 -0.35
C THR A 61 -4.58 6.04 0.66
N ALA A 62 -4.59 6.94 1.65
CA ALA A 62 -5.65 7.01 2.66
C ALA A 62 -7.05 7.21 2.04
N ILE A 63 -7.18 8.13 1.07
CA ILE A 63 -8.44 8.36 0.35
C ILE A 63 -8.85 7.10 -0.43
N SER A 64 -7.91 6.45 -1.11
CA SER A 64 -8.19 5.24 -1.88
C SER A 64 -8.69 4.11 -0.96
N THR A 65 -7.99 3.85 0.14
CA THR A 65 -8.39 2.85 1.15
C THR A 65 -9.79 3.12 1.67
N PHE A 66 -10.11 4.37 2.01
CA PHE A 66 -11.44 4.78 2.45
C PHE A 66 -12.52 4.51 1.39
N VAL A 67 -12.28 4.94 0.14
CA VAL A 67 -13.23 4.75 -0.97
C VAL A 67 -13.48 3.26 -1.22
N ILE A 68 -12.43 2.44 -1.26
CA ILE A 68 -12.57 1.01 -1.53
C ILE A 68 -13.38 0.35 -0.39
N VAL A 69 -13.07 0.66 0.88
CA VAL A 69 -13.83 0.13 2.04
C VAL A 69 -15.29 0.53 1.93
N ARG A 70 -15.57 1.80 1.64
CA ARG A 70 -16.94 2.31 1.53
C ARG A 70 -17.74 1.63 0.42
N VAL A 71 -17.11 1.37 -0.72
CA VAL A 71 -17.74 0.69 -1.86
C VAL A 71 -18.06 -0.76 -1.53
N VAL A 72 -17.15 -1.45 -0.84
CA VAL A 72 -17.35 -2.86 -0.50
C VAL A 72 -18.42 -3.04 0.58
N GLU A 73 -18.44 -2.21 1.62
CA GLU A 73 -19.52 -2.24 2.61
C GLU A 73 -20.89 -2.04 1.96
N ARG A 74 -21.01 -1.07 1.03
CA ARG A 74 -22.26 -0.84 0.30
C ARG A 74 -22.69 -2.05 -0.54
N ARG A 75 -21.75 -2.77 -1.15
CA ARG A 75 -22.05 -3.98 -1.93
C ARG A 75 -22.45 -5.18 -1.07
N HIS A 76 -22.00 -5.26 0.18
CA HIS A 76 -22.42 -6.29 1.11
C HIS A 76 -23.77 -6.00 1.78
N ALA A 77 -24.19 -4.72 1.83
CA ALA A 77 -25.46 -4.30 2.43
C ALA A 77 -26.67 -4.32 1.47
N ALA A 78 -26.45 -4.51 0.17
CA ALA A 78 -27.47 -4.59 -0.88
C ALA A 78 -27.68 -6.03 -1.33
#